data_AF-A0A7W7L2T0-F1
#
_entry.id   AF-A0A7W7L2T0-F1
#
_cell.length_a   1.000
_cell.length_b   1.000
_cell.length_c   1.000
_cell.angle_alpha   90.00
_cell.angle_beta   90.00
_cell.angle_gamma   90.00
#
_symmetry.space_group_name_H-M   'P 1'
#
loop_
_entity.id
_entity.type
_entity.pdbx_description
1 polymer ?
#
loop_
_entity_poly.entity_id
_entity_poly.type
_entity_poly.pdbx_seq_one_letter_code
_entity_poly.pdbx_strand_id
1 'polypeptide(L)'
;MILYPTYGVEVVFYHLAKWAPFTDESLLDEFRERLNLVPGVEFGPDALRRRPTIKPEILQPAAAQEAFLDALEWFLHTVQKRDTTT
;
A
#
# COMPACT_ATOMS: atom_id res chain seq x y z
N MET A 1 -1.10 7.71 0.21
CA MET A 1 -0.71 7.42 -1.19
C MET A 1 -1.08 8.61 -2.06
N ILE A 2 -0.44 8.79 -3.21
CA ILE A 2 -0.77 9.87 -4.14
C ILE A 2 -1.29 9.24 -5.43
N LEU A 3 -2.46 9.67 -5.88
CA LEU A 3 -3.07 9.20 -7.12
C LEU A 3 -2.88 10.27 -8.19
N TYR A 4 -2.20 9.90 -9.26
CA TYR A 4 -2.02 10.72 -10.43
C TYR A 4 -2.88 10.15 -11.57
N PRO A 5 -3.78 10.95 -12.17
CA PRO A 5 -4.71 10.45 -13.20
C PRO A 5 -4.04 9.74 -14.38
N THR A 6 -2.82 10.16 -14.74
CA THR A 6 -2.10 9.64 -15.91
C THR A 6 -0.81 8.89 -15.55
N TYR A 7 -0.24 9.11 -14.37
CA TYR A 7 1.04 8.51 -13.96
C TYR A 7 0.86 7.24 -13.11
N GLY A 8 -0.26 7.11 -12.41
CA GLY A 8 -0.57 5.96 -11.56
C GLY A 8 -0.57 6.30 -10.07
N VAL A 9 -0.35 5.27 -9.26
CA VAL A 9 -0.47 5.37 -7.81
C VAL A 9 0.91 5.29 -7.18
N GLU A 10 1.36 6.38 -6.57
CA GLU A 10 2.61 6.43 -5.83
C GLU A 10 2.38 6.01 -4.37
N VAL A 11 3.11 4.98 -3.94
CA VAL A 11 3.10 4.50 -2.55
C VAL A 11 4.24 5.15 -1.79
N VAL A 12 3.90 6.03 -0.86
CA VAL A 12 4.89 6.82 -0.10
C VAL A 12 5.08 6.22 1.29
N PHE A 13 5.75 5.07 1.37
CA PHE A 13 6.03 4.35 2.64
C PHE A 13 6.72 5.25 3.67
N TYR A 14 7.66 6.09 3.24
CA TYR A 14 8.34 7.06 4.10
C TYR A 14 7.37 8.02 4.82
N HIS A 15 6.22 8.36 4.22
CA HIS A 15 5.22 9.19 4.90
C HIS A 15 4.37 8.35 5.85
N LEU A 16 4.02 7.12 5.48
CA LEU A 16 3.26 6.21 6.34
C LEU A 16 4.02 5.89 7.63
N ALA A 17 5.34 5.66 7.53
CA ALA A 17 6.22 5.32 8.64
C ALA A 17 6.26 6.35 9.78
N LYS A 18 5.77 7.58 9.54
CA LYS A 18 5.79 8.67 10.53
C LYS A 18 4.59 8.63 11.48
N TRP A 19 3.59 7.81 11.21
CA TRP A 19 2.32 7.82 11.93
C TRP A 19 1.97 6.40 12.38
N ALA A 20 1.47 6.26 13.61
CA ALA A 20 0.88 5.00 14.05
C ALA A 20 -0.30 4.62 13.11
N PRO A 21 -0.54 3.33 12.85
CA PRO A 21 0.15 2.16 13.38
C PRO A 21 1.50 1.83 12.71
N PHE A 22 1.82 2.51 11.61
CA PHE A 22 2.91 2.16 10.71
C PHE A 22 4.30 2.66 11.14
N THR A 23 4.43 3.20 12.34
CA THR A 23 5.74 3.31 13.01
C THR A 23 6.34 1.93 13.32
N ASP A 24 5.51 0.89 13.34
CA ASP A 24 5.94 -0.51 13.33
C ASP A 24 6.28 -0.94 11.89
N GLU A 25 7.56 -1.16 11.62
CA GLU A 25 8.06 -1.52 10.28
C GLU A 25 7.49 -2.85 9.78
N SER A 26 7.09 -3.77 10.67
CA SER A 26 6.46 -5.03 10.27
C SER A 26 5.10 -4.82 9.60
N LEU A 27 4.33 -3.82 10.03
CA LEU A 27 3.06 -3.46 9.41
C LEU A 27 3.25 -2.73 8.08
N LEU A 28 4.33 -1.96 7.93
CA LEU A 28 4.70 -1.39 6.63
C LEU A 28 5.07 -2.49 5.64
N ASP A 29 5.81 -3.49 6.10
CA ASP A 29 6.21 -4.61 5.27
C ASP A 29 5.01 -5.50 4.90
N GLU A 30 4.10 -5.78 5.83
CA GLU A 30 2.84 -6.48 5.52
C GLU A 30 2.02 -5.71 4.48
N PHE A 31 1.97 -4.37 4.56
CA PHE A 31 1.30 -3.57 3.55
C PHE A 31 1.97 -3.72 2.17
N ARG A 32 3.31 -3.71 2.12
CA ARG A 32 4.07 -3.95 0.88
C ARG A 32 3.76 -5.33 0.30
N GLU A 33 3.73 -6.36 1.12
CA GLU A 33 3.43 -7.73 0.70
C GLU A 33 2.00 -7.86 0.15
N ARG A 34 1.03 -7.19 0.78
CA ARG A 34 -0.35 -7.14 0.29
C ARG A 34 -0.45 -6.45 -1.06
N LEU A 35 0.27 -5.35 -1.26
CA LEU A 35 0.34 -4.69 -2.56
C LEU A 35 0.98 -5.59 -3.63
N ASN A 36 1.90 -6.49 -3.28
CA ASN A 36 2.47 -7.48 -4.21
C ASN A 36 1.49 -8.60 -4.59
N LEU A 37 0.34 -8.73 -3.91
CA LEU A 37 -0.72 -9.63 -4.36
C LEU A 37 -1.47 -9.08 -5.58
N VAL A 38 -1.32 -7.79 -5.89
CA VAL A 38 -1.84 -7.20 -7.12
C VAL A 38 -1.07 -7.78 -8.31
N PRO A 39 -1.74 -8.43 -9.28
CA PRO A 39 -1.06 -9.00 -10.44
C PRO A 39 -0.22 -7.96 -11.19
N GLY A 40 1.09 -8.22 -11.30
CA GLY A 40 2.04 -7.32 -11.98
C GLY A 40 2.69 -6.26 -11.09
N VAL A 41 2.41 -6.25 -9.79
CA VAL A 41 3.13 -5.42 -8.80
C VAL A 41 4.27 -6.22 -8.17
N GLU A 42 5.48 -5.67 -8.22
CA GLU A 42 6.69 -6.28 -7.64
C GLU A 42 7.48 -5.24 -6.84
N PHE A 43 7.09 -5.05 -5.58
CA PHE A 43 7.79 -4.21 -4.62
C PHE A 43 8.70 -5.08 -3.76
N GLY A 44 10.00 -5.05 -4.06
CA GLY A 44 11.04 -5.66 -3.22
C GLY A 44 11.18 -4.93 -1.86
N PRO A 45 11.94 -5.49 -0.91
CA PRO A 45 12.11 -4.92 0.44
C PRO A 45 12.58 -3.46 0.45
N ASP A 46 13.43 -3.07 -0.51
CA ASP A 46 13.91 -1.68 -0.67
C ASP A 46 12.79 -0.66 -0.97
N ALA A 47 11.59 -1.12 -1.35
CA ALA A 47 10.44 -0.28 -1.61
C ALA A 47 10.04 0.58 -0.39
N LEU A 48 10.24 0.07 0.83
CA LEU A 48 9.91 0.79 2.07
C LEU A 48 10.69 2.11 2.20
N ARG A 49 11.87 2.20 1.57
CA ARG A 49 12.75 3.37 1.56
C ARG A 49 12.61 4.22 0.30
N ARG A 50 11.73 3.81 -0.63
CA ARG A 50 11.51 4.45 -1.93
C ARG A 50 10.06 4.90 -2.06
N ARG A 51 9.73 5.37 -3.25
CA ARG A 51 8.37 5.73 -3.67
C ARG A 51 8.01 4.93 -4.90
N PRO A 52 7.73 3.63 -4.76
CA PRO A 52 7.33 2.85 -5.92
C PRO A 52 5.97 3.31 -6.44
N THR A 53 5.77 3.13 -7.74
CA THR A 53 4.55 3.53 -8.44
C THR A 53 3.90 2.32 -9.07
N ILE A 54 2.60 2.12 -8.81
CA ILE A 54 1.76 1.18 -9.57
C ILE A 54 1.26 1.92 -10.81
N LYS A 55 1.62 1.42 -11.99
CA LYS A 55 1.21 2.04 -13.25
C LYS A 55 -0.29 1.83 -13.50
N PRO A 56 -0.99 2.77 -14.17
CA PRO A 56 -2.42 2.63 -14.46
C PRO A 56 -2.79 1.34 -15.19
N GLU A 57 -1.94 0.87 -16.10
CA GLU A 57 -2.19 -0.34 -16.90
C GLU A 57 -2.25 -1.61 -16.04
N ILE A 58 -1.49 -1.65 -14.94
CA ILE A 58 -1.49 -2.77 -13.98
C ILE A 58 -2.84 -2.85 -13.26
N LEU A 59 -3.51 -1.73 -13.03
CA LEU A 59 -4.81 -1.65 -12.35
C LEU A 59 -6.01 -1.70 -13.31
N GLN A 60 -5.81 -1.90 -14.61
CA GLN A 60 -6.94 -2.06 -15.54
C GLN A 60 -7.73 -3.37 -15.36
N PRO A 61 -7.09 -4.54 -15.13
CA PRO A 61 -7.81 -5.79 -14.93
C PRO A 61 -8.63 -5.77 -13.64
N ALA A 62 -9.85 -6.32 -13.67
CA ALA A 62 -10.73 -6.40 -12.51
C ALA A 62 -10.06 -7.08 -11.29
N ALA A 63 -9.37 -8.21 -11.52
CA ALA A 63 -8.66 -8.92 -10.46
C ALA A 63 -7.54 -8.08 -9.80
N ALA A 64 -6.91 -7.17 -10.55
CA ALA A 64 -5.92 -6.26 -9.99
C ALA A 64 -6.56 -5.14 -9.18
N GLN A 65 -7.73 -4.66 -9.59
CA GLN A 65 -8.51 -3.70 -8.82
C GLN A 65 -8.99 -4.31 -7.50
N GLU A 66 -9.53 -5.53 -7.54
CA GLU A 66 -9.95 -6.27 -6.35
C GLU A 66 -8.80 -6.45 -5.36
N ALA A 67 -7.66 -7.02 -5.80
CA ALA A 67 -6.49 -7.21 -4.94
C ALA A 67 -5.94 -5.88 -4.37
N PHE A 68 -6.01 -4.80 -5.16
CA PHE A 68 -5.58 -3.48 -4.71
C PHE A 68 -6.52 -2.91 -3.65
N LEU A 69 -7.83 -3.07 -3.83
CA LEU A 69 -8.85 -2.66 -2.85
C LEU A 69 -8.73 -3.47 -1.57
N ASP A 70 -8.49 -4.78 -1.64
CA ASP A 70 -8.27 -5.64 -0.48
C ASP A 70 -7.06 -5.18 0.35
N ALA A 71 -5.97 -4.76 -0.31
CA ALA A 71 -4.80 -4.19 0.37
C ALA A 71 -5.14 -2.87 1.09
N LEU A 72 -5.96 -2.01 0.48
CA LEU A 72 -6.42 -0.76 1.08
C LEU A 72 -7.41 -0.99 2.23
N GLU A 73 -8.30 -1.97 2.11
CA GLU A 73 -9.24 -2.37 3.18
C GLU A 73 -8.47 -2.86 4.40
N TRP A 74 -7.48 -3.74 4.21
CA TRP A 74 -6.58 -4.14 5.30
C TRP A 74 -5.89 -2.93 5.94
N PHE A 75 -5.39 -1.98 5.14
CA PHE A 75 -4.75 -0.78 5.65
C PHE A 75 -5.70 0.00 6.56
N LEU A 76 -6.93 0.23 6.11
CA LEU A 76 -7.96 0.96 6.88
C LEU A 76 -8.30 0.23 8.18
N HIS A 77 -8.50 -1.09 8.14
CA HIS A 77 -8.75 -1.88 9.35
C HIS A 77 -7.59 -1.83 10.33
N THR A 78 -6.35 -1.88 9.84
CA THR A 78 -5.14 -1.82 10.68
C THR A 78 -5.02 -0.46 11.40
N VAL A 79 -5.37 0.63 10.72
CA VAL A 79 -5.47 1.97 11.35
C VAL A 79 -6.58 1.98 12.41
N GLN A 80 -7.80 1.58 12.04
CA GLN A 80 -8.98 1.65 12.93
C GLN A 80 -8.89 0.76 14.18
N LYS A 81 -8.25 -0.42 14.08
CA LYS A 81 -8.06 -1.32 15.23
C LYS A 81 -7.19 -0.72 16.32
N ARG A 82 -6.29 0.22 16.00
CA ARG A 82 -5.50 0.93 17.04
C ARG A 82 -6.25 2.10 17.65
N ASP A 83 -7.16 2.76 16.92
CA ASP A 83 -7.94 3.88 17.44
C ASP A 83 -8.91 3.47 18.57
N THR A 84 -9.26 2.18 18.67
CA THR A 84 -10.17 1.63 19.68
C THR A 84 -9.49 1.24 21.00
N THR A 85 -8.17 1.45 21.13
CA THR A 85 -7.40 1.17 22.38
C THR A 85 -6.97 2.47 23.08
N THR A 86 -7.89 3.43 23.24
CA THR A 86 -7.71 4.63 24.08
C THR A 86 -8.62 4.57 25.30
#